data_AF-A0A1I0T3G4-F1
#
_entry.id   AF-A0A1I0T3G4-F1
#
_cell.length_a   1.000
_cell.length_b   1.000
_cell.length_c   1.000
_cell.angle_alpha   90.00
_cell.angle_beta   90.00
_cell.angle_gamma   90.00
#
_symmetry.space_group_name_H-M   'P 1'
#
loop_
_entity.id
_entity.type
_entity.pdbx_description
1 polymer ?
#
loop_
_entity_poly.entity_id
_entity_poly.type
_entity_poly.pdbx_seq_one_letter_code
_entity_poly.pdbx_strand_id
1 'polypeptide(L)' 'MKRVEAILLKLVVIQFIFLIIAQSLILYTPLSPYLGKIDEYEGISKQEKTKTIETIIDR' A
#
# COMPACT_ATOMS: atom_id res chain seq x y z
N MET A 1 -3.81 17.08 36.41
CA MET A 1 -4.28 17.64 35.12
C MET A 1 -3.10 17.98 34.20
N LYS A 2 -2.16 18.87 34.56
CA LYS A 2 -1.00 19.23 33.70
C LYS A 2 -0.06 18.08 33.32
N ARG A 3 0.16 17.09 34.20
CA ARG A 3 1.03 15.94 33.92
C ARG A 3 0.42 14.96 32.91
N VAL A 4 -0.88 14.70 33.02
CA VAL A 4 -1.59 13.77 32.13
C VAL A 4 -1.68 14.33 30.71
N GLU A 5 -1.98 15.63 30.59
CA GLU A 5 -1.99 16.35 29.33
C GLU A 5 -0.64 16.28 28.60
N ALA A 6 0.46 16.52 29.32
CA ALA A 6 1.81 16.43 28.75
C ALA A 6 2.17 15.00 28.29
N ILE A 7 1.68 13.97 28.99
CA ILE A 7 1.89 12.57 28.59
C ILE A 7 1.07 12.24 27.34
N LEU A 8 -0.19 12.66 27.28
CA LEU A 8 -1.05 12.46 26.11
C LEU A 8 -0.48 13.16 24.88
N LEU A 9 -0.01 14.40 25.01
CA LEU A 9 0.58 15.14 23.90
C LEU A 9 1.85 14.45 23.38
N LYS A 10 2.71 13.96 24.28
CA LYS A 10 3.88 13.16 23.88
C LYS A 10 3.50 11.88 23.14
N LEU A 11 2.48 11.17 23.61
CA LEU A 11 1.99 9.96 22.94
C LEU A 11 1.44 10.26 21.54
N VAL A 12 0.65 11.33 21.39
CA VAL A 12 0.11 11.74 20.08
C VAL A 12 1.24 12.09 19.12
N VAL A 13 2.26 12.83 19.56
CA VAL A 13 3.41 13.19 18.71
C VAL A 13 4.19 11.95 18.28
N ILE A 14 4.46 11.02 19.20
CA ILE A 14 5.16 9.76 18.88
C ILE A 14 4.34 8.94 17.87
N GLN A 15 3.03 8.79 18.11
CA GLN A 15 2.12 8.08 17.22
C GLN A 15 2.08 8.72 15.82
N PHE A 16 2.08 10.04 15.76
CA PHE A 16 2.08 10.79 14.49
C PHE A 16 3.36 10.56 13.69
N ILE A 17 4.53 10.51 14.36
CA ILE A 17 5.80 10.20 13.70
C ILE A 17 5.77 8.77 13.12
N PHE A 18 5.30 7.78 13.89
CA PHE A 18 5.16 6.42 13.40
C PHE A 18 4.19 6.32 12.22
N LEU A 19 3.10 7.09 12.23
CA LEU A 19 2.14 7.15 11.13
C LEU A 19 2.81 7.64 9.84
N ILE A 20 3.60 8.71 9.90
CA ILE A 20 4.33 9.25 8.74
C ILE A 20 5.32 8.22 8.19
N ILE A 21 6.05 7.53 9.07
CA ILE A 21 6.99 6.48 8.67
C ILE A 21 6.25 5.33 7.97
N ALA A 22 5.16 4.84 8.56
CA ALA A 22 4.36 3.77 7.96
C ALA A 22 3.79 4.18 6.59
N GLN A 23 3.28 5.41 6.48
CA GLN A 23 2.76 5.95 5.22
C GLN A 23 3.86 6.05 4.16
N SER A 24 5.07 6.49 4.56
CA SER A 24 6.22 6.58 3.66
C SER A 24 6.67 5.20 3.19
N LEU A 25 6.72 4.22 4.09
CA LEU A 25 7.05 2.83 3.75
C LEU A 25 6.03 2.27 2.77
N ILE A 26 4.73 2.50 2.96
CA ILE A 26 3.68 2.04 2.04
C ILE A 26 3.75 2.74 0.69
N LEU A 27 4.05 4.04 0.66
CA LEU A 27 4.10 4.84 -0.57
C LEU A 27 5.26 4.43 -1.49
N TYR A 28 6.45 4.18 -0.92
CA TYR A 28 7.67 3.91 -1.69
C TYR A 28 8.03 2.44 -1.81
N THR A 29 7.42 1.56 -0.99
CA THR A 29 7.58 0.12 -1.16
C THR A 29 6.51 -0.36 -2.13
N PRO A 30 6.86 -1.14 -3.17
CA PRO A 30 5.87 -1.82 -4.01
C PRO A 30 5.24 -2.97 -3.21
N LEU A 31 4.46 -2.64 -2.17
CA LEU A 31 3.56 -3.56 -1.47
C LEU A 31 2.27 -3.79 -2.28
N SER A 32 2.10 -3.08 -3.39
CA SER A 32 1.02 -3.26 -4.38
C SER A 32 0.79 -4.71 -4.84
N PRO A 33 1.77 -5.62 -5.02
CA PRO A 33 1.46 -7.02 -5.35
C PRO A 33 0.96 -7.84 -4.15
N TYR A 34 1.19 -7.38 -2.92
CA TYR A 34 0.74 -8.06 -1.69
C TYR A 34 -0.56 -7.48 -1.14
N LEU A 35 -0.85 -6.20 -1.38
CA LEU A 35 -2.16 -5.57 -1.12
C LEU A 35 -3.12 -5.67 -2.32
N GLY A 36 -2.60 -5.82 -3.54
CA GLY A 36 -3.32 -5.69 -4.82
C GLY A 36 -4.07 -6.93 -5.30
N LYS A 37 -4.25 -7.96 -4.45
CA LYS A 37 -5.31 -8.95 -4.68
C LYS A 37 -6.71 -8.32 -4.54
N ILE A 38 -6.81 -7.12 -3.96
CA ILE A 38 -8.07 -6.37 -3.81
C ILE A 38 -8.32 -5.46 -5.01
N ASP A 39 -7.26 -4.90 -5.64
CA ASP A 39 -7.40 -4.06 -6.84
C ASP A 39 -7.83 -4.85 -8.10
N GLU A 40 -7.64 -6.18 -8.10
CA GLU A 40 -8.12 -7.06 -9.18
C GLU A 40 -9.62 -7.38 -9.09
N TYR A 41 -10.36 -6.83 -8.11
CA TYR A 41 -11.77 -7.12 -7.90
C TYR A 41 -12.72 -5.93 -8.14
N GLU A 42 -12.37 -5.04 -9.07
CA GLU A 42 -13.34 -4.08 -9.63
C GLU A 42 -13.20 -3.94 -11.15
N GLY A 43 -13.26 -5.05 -11.89
CA GLY A 43 -13.74 -5.06 -13.29
C GLY A 43 -13.01 -4.19 -14.33
N ILE A 44 -11.88 -3.57 -14.01
CA ILE A 44 -11.09 -2.79 -14.96
C ILE A 44 -9.94 -3.66 -15.44
N SER A 45 -10.18 -4.23 -16.61
CA SER A 45 -9.17 -4.73 -17.52
C SER A 45 -7.98 -3.76 -17.56
N LYS A 46 -6.86 -4.15 -16.95
CA LYS A 46 -5.54 -3.61 -17.28
C LYS A 46 -5.23 -4.07 -18.70
N GLN A 47 -5.75 -3.33 -19.68
CA GLN A 47 -5.32 -3.40 -21.07
C GLN A 47 -3.88 -2.87 -21.23
N GLU A 48 -2.92 -3.33 -20.41
CA GLU A 48 -1.49 -3.00 -20.61
C GLU A 48 -0.57 -4.17 -20.25
N LYS A 49 -1.10 -5.39 -20.24
CA LYS A 49 -0.26 -6.60 -20.30
C LYS A 49 -0.91 -7.70 -21.15
N THR A 50 -1.41 -7.34 -22.34
CA THR A 50 -1.47 -8.31 -23.42
C THR A 50 -0.03 -8.59 -23.87
N LYS A 51 0.69 -9.39 -23.08
CA LYS A 51 1.70 -10.27 -23.65
C LYS A 51 0.92 -11.11 -24.64
N THR A 52 1.03 -10.80 -25.92
CA THR A 52 0.60 -11.68 -27.01
C THR A 52 1.23 -13.04 -26.71
N ILE A 53 0.48 -13.93 -26.09
CA ILE A 53 0.84 -15.33 -26.05
C ILE A 53 0.50 -15.78 -27.46
N GLU A 54 1.49 -15.71 -28.33
CA GLU A 54 1.44 -16.42 -29.59
C GLU A 54 1.32 -17.89 -29.24
N THR A 55 0.11 -18.43 -29.42
CA THR A 55 -0.11 -19.87 -29.42
C THR A 55 0.80 -20.43 -30.51
N ILE A 56 1.93 -21.01 -30.12
CA ILE A 56 2.70 -21.85 -31.01
C ILE A 56 1.78 -23.01 -31.33
N ILE A 57 1.17 -22.96 -32.51
CA ILE A 57 0.54 -24.11 -33.14
C ILE A 57 1.70 -25.00 -33.57
N ASP A 58 2.02 -25.97 -32.72
CA ASP A 58 2.92 -27.07 -33.06
C ASP A 58 2.18 -27.98 -34.06
N ARG A 59 2.77 -28.14 -35.24
CA ARG A 59 2.27 -29.01 -36.32
C ARG A 59 3.07 -30.30 -36.34
#